data_AF-W4IPU5-F1
#
_entry.id   AF-W4IPU5-F1
#
_cell.length_a   1.000
_cell.length_b   1.000
_cell.length_c   1.000
_cell.angle_alpha   90.00
_cell.angle_beta   90.00
_cell.angle_gamma   90.00
#
_symmetry.space_group_name_H-M   'P 1'
#
loop_
_entity.id
_entity.type
_entity.pdbx_description
1 polymer ?
#
loop_
_entity_poly.entity_id
_entity_poly.type
_entity_poly.pdbx_seq_one_letter_code
_entity_poly.pdbx_strand_id
1 'polypeptide(L)'
;MDEFNETLEGLEEKIEEYEKQLALVRDEIKKYEKPEEENEQIKNLKKLEADMIEVINLTRDLIKYKKQNELENDENKELERSGEVAPDIHEHIKESNKFIGRTCSLNYENKMVYGLIENVVIHNNIEQLLIHIFETNDRIMIPPNYVQLNEVLNESALKENNQFQALYKKDGQWYDCIISKYKGDSFLITYIGYNNSEYVSTDQVRIKKKKKIKEIITPAGYKLPENLIIKEGDSLKVKMAKKKKRIALKKKQKDEIMDKEFSNKSKQWRSFHEKAISKSKHLLVSTKRVENIENKNNQSNFNIRRKFDYNDNEE
;
A
#
# COMPACT_ATOMS: atom_id res chain seq x y z
N MET A 1 -3.36 41.23 -18.83
CA MET A 1 -2.44 40.08 -18.61
C MET A 1 -2.80 39.10 -19.72
N ASP A 2 -2.35 39.39 -20.93
CA ASP A 2 -2.81 38.74 -22.17
C ASP A 2 -1.63 38.12 -22.96
N GLU A 3 -0.58 37.70 -22.25
CA GLU A 3 0.68 37.27 -22.87
C GLU A 3 0.85 35.75 -23.04
N PHE A 4 -0.18 34.93 -22.75
CA PHE A 4 -0.02 33.47 -22.72
C PHE A 4 -1.08 32.67 -23.48
N ASN A 5 -1.53 33.16 -24.64
CA ASN A 5 -2.28 32.35 -25.60
C ASN A 5 -1.45 32.16 -26.88
N GLU A 6 -0.35 31.41 -26.79
CA GLU A 6 0.37 30.94 -27.98
C GLU A 6 -0.54 29.99 -28.76
N THR A 7 -0.94 30.37 -29.96
CA THR A 7 -1.81 29.56 -30.84
C THR A 7 -1.08 28.27 -31.28
N LEU A 8 -1.83 27.23 -31.64
CA LEU A 8 -1.24 25.97 -32.13
C LEU A 8 -0.32 26.23 -33.34
N GLU A 9 -0.76 27.11 -34.24
CA GLU A 9 0.00 27.60 -35.40
C GLU A 9 1.29 28.32 -34.98
N GLY A 10 1.25 29.17 -33.95
CA GLY A 10 2.46 29.85 -33.45
C GLY A 10 3.47 28.91 -32.78
N LEU A 11 3.02 27.78 -32.22
CA LEU A 11 3.91 26.75 -31.68
C LEU A 11 4.57 25.92 -32.81
N GLU A 12 3.85 25.66 -33.90
CA GLU A 12 4.37 25.00 -35.10
C GLU A 12 5.43 25.86 -35.80
N GLU A 13 5.19 27.17 -35.95
CA GLU A 13 6.17 28.12 -36.50
C GLU A 13 7.47 28.16 -35.66
N LYS A 14 7.35 28.13 -34.33
CA LYS A 14 8.52 28.07 -33.43
C LYS A 14 9.31 26.77 -33.57
N ILE A 15 8.65 25.65 -33.81
CA ILE A 15 9.35 24.38 -34.10
C ILE A 15 10.17 24.51 -35.38
N GLU A 16 9.61 25.09 -36.44
CA GLU A 16 10.37 25.31 -37.68
C GLU A 16 11.58 26.23 -37.46
N GLU A 17 11.44 27.26 -36.61
CA GLU A 17 12.55 28.13 -36.24
C GLU A 17 13.64 27.38 -35.46
N TYR A 18 13.27 26.58 -34.47
CA TYR A 18 14.21 25.75 -33.70
C TYR A 18 14.89 24.69 -34.57
N GLU A 19 14.19 24.10 -35.53
CA GLU A 19 14.76 23.16 -36.49
C GLU A 19 15.77 23.83 -37.43
N LYS A 20 15.49 25.06 -37.90
CA LYS A 20 16.45 25.86 -38.68
C LYS A 20 17.69 26.20 -37.86
N GLN A 21 17.53 26.61 -36.61
CA GLN A 21 18.64 26.91 -35.70
C GLN A 21 19.48 25.65 -35.41
N LEU A 22 18.84 24.50 -35.21
CA LEU A 22 19.51 23.21 -35.01
C LEU A 22 20.29 22.78 -36.26
N ALA A 23 19.78 23.04 -37.47
CA ALA A 23 20.52 22.80 -38.71
C ALA A 23 21.80 23.64 -38.79
N LEU A 24 21.75 24.92 -38.41
CA LEU A 24 22.93 25.79 -38.34
C LEU A 24 23.96 25.28 -37.32
N VAL A 25 23.52 24.83 -36.14
CA VAL A 25 24.39 24.25 -35.12
C VAL A 25 25.06 22.97 -35.63
N ARG A 26 24.33 22.11 -36.36
CA ARG A 26 24.89 20.90 -36.97
C ARG A 26 25.91 21.19 -38.05
N ASP A 27 25.64 22.17 -38.91
CA ASP A 27 26.60 22.62 -39.93
C ASP A 27 27.87 23.18 -39.30
N GLU A 28 27.75 23.89 -38.17
CA GLU A 28 28.88 24.39 -37.41
C GLU A 28 29.69 23.26 -36.76
N ILE A 29 29.04 22.26 -36.15
CA ILE A 29 29.70 21.05 -35.64
C ILE A 29 30.51 20.36 -36.75
N LYS A 30 29.93 20.25 -37.95
CA LYS A 30 30.56 19.61 -39.11
C LYS A 30 31.81 20.35 -39.61
N LYS A 31 31.89 21.68 -39.46
CA LYS A 31 33.10 22.46 -39.81
C LYS A 31 34.27 22.16 -38.88
N TYR A 32 33.98 21.83 -37.63
CA TYR A 32 34.98 21.52 -36.60
C TYR A 32 35.24 20.01 -36.45
N GLU A 33 34.51 19.16 -37.18
CA GLU A 33 34.68 17.71 -37.22
C GLU A 33 35.96 17.31 -38.01
N LYS A 34 37.12 17.75 -37.51
CA LYS A 34 38.44 17.26 -37.93
C LYS A 34 38.92 16.20 -36.93
N PRO A 35 39.62 15.14 -37.38
CA PRO A 35 39.75 13.91 -36.59
C PRO A 35 40.67 13.95 -35.36
N GLU A 36 41.37 15.06 -35.06
CA GLU A 36 42.60 14.96 -34.26
C GLU A 36 42.70 15.79 -32.97
N GLU A 37 41.73 16.63 -32.58
CA GLU A 37 41.78 17.30 -31.27
C GLU A 37 40.41 17.39 -30.59
N GLU A 38 40.33 16.99 -29.32
CA GLU A 38 39.18 17.21 -28.44
C GLU A 38 38.99 18.71 -28.20
N ASN A 39 38.32 19.38 -29.12
CA ASN A 39 38.04 20.79 -29.02
C ASN A 39 36.84 21.02 -28.08
N GLU A 40 37.05 21.71 -26.95
CA GLU A 40 35.98 22.09 -26.01
C GLU A 40 34.81 22.80 -26.72
N GLN A 41 35.09 23.50 -27.82
CA GLN A 41 34.10 24.14 -28.68
C GLN A 41 33.09 23.13 -29.26
N ILE A 42 33.56 21.97 -29.74
CA ILE A 42 32.70 20.91 -30.31
C ILE A 42 31.85 20.28 -29.21
N LYS A 43 32.42 20.10 -28.01
CA LYS A 43 31.69 19.55 -26.87
C LYS A 43 30.55 20.48 -26.43
N ASN A 44 30.79 21.78 -26.42
CA ASN A 44 29.77 22.79 -26.12
C ASN A 44 28.69 22.84 -27.22
N LEU A 45 29.07 22.75 -28.50
CA LEU A 45 28.13 22.71 -29.62
C LEU A 45 27.26 21.44 -29.62
N LYS A 46 27.84 20.27 -29.30
CA LYS A 46 27.09 19.01 -29.14
C LYS A 46 26.12 19.05 -27.96
N LYS A 47 26.50 19.74 -26.88
CA LYS A 47 25.60 19.98 -25.74
C LYS A 47 24.43 20.88 -26.16
N LEU A 48 24.72 21.98 -26.88
CA LEU A 48 23.70 22.87 -27.42
C LEU A 48 22.76 22.13 -28.39
N GLU A 49 23.29 21.24 -29.24
CA GLU A 49 22.46 20.38 -30.10
C GLU A 49 21.50 19.52 -29.27
N ALA A 50 21.98 18.87 -28.22
CA ALA A 50 21.13 18.05 -27.34
C ALA A 50 20.04 18.89 -26.65
N ASP A 51 20.42 20.06 -26.11
CA ASP A 51 19.49 20.98 -25.45
C ASP A 51 18.41 21.49 -26.45
N MET A 52 18.78 21.81 -27.69
CA MET A 52 17.82 22.24 -28.73
C MET A 52 16.86 21.11 -29.15
N ILE A 53 17.34 19.86 -29.23
CA ILE A 53 16.48 18.69 -29.50
C ILE A 53 15.46 18.51 -28.37
N GLU A 54 15.88 18.70 -27.12
CA GLU A 54 14.99 18.62 -25.97
C GLU A 54 13.90 19.69 -26.04
N VAL A 55 14.25 20.95 -26.33
CA VAL A 55 13.29 22.04 -26.50
C VAL A 55 12.27 21.73 -27.60
N ILE A 56 12.73 21.22 -28.75
CA ILE A 56 11.84 20.82 -29.86
C ILE A 56 10.89 19.68 -29.44
N ASN A 57 11.36 18.72 -28.66
CA ASN A 57 10.50 17.62 -28.20
C ASN A 57 9.48 18.11 -27.18
N LEU A 58 9.88 18.99 -26.26
CA LEU A 58 8.97 19.61 -25.31
C LEU A 58 7.87 20.44 -26.00
N THR A 59 8.22 21.21 -27.03
CA THR A 59 7.21 21.97 -27.80
C THR A 59 6.29 21.07 -28.61
N ARG A 60 6.80 19.96 -29.19
CA ARG A 60 5.95 18.93 -29.83
C ARG A 60 4.98 18.29 -28.85
N ASP A 61 5.43 17.99 -27.63
CA ASP A 61 4.58 17.44 -26.57
C ASP A 61 3.51 18.45 -26.12
N LEU A 62 3.86 19.74 -26.05
CA LEU A 62 2.90 20.83 -25.80
C LEU A 62 1.83 20.93 -26.90
N ILE A 63 2.22 20.85 -28.17
CA ILE A 63 1.27 20.83 -29.30
C ILE A 63 0.37 19.61 -29.21
N LYS A 64 0.93 18.43 -28.92
CA LYS A 64 0.16 17.18 -28.77
C LYS A 64 -0.87 17.30 -27.66
N TYR A 65 -0.47 17.85 -26.51
CA TYR A 65 -1.37 18.09 -25.38
C TYR A 65 -2.46 19.10 -25.75
N LYS A 66 -2.10 20.20 -26.42
CA LYS A 66 -3.06 21.23 -26.83
C LYS A 66 -4.05 20.71 -27.88
N LYS A 67 -3.58 19.93 -28.85
CA LYS A 67 -4.43 19.26 -29.86
C LYS A 67 -5.37 18.24 -29.24
N GLN A 68 -4.91 17.48 -28.25
CA GLN A 68 -5.76 16.55 -27.52
C GLN A 68 -6.84 17.29 -26.72
N ASN A 69 -6.49 18.42 -26.09
CA ASN A 69 -7.42 19.27 -25.38
C ASN A 69 -8.42 20.00 -26.32
N GLU A 70 -8.00 20.38 -27.54
CA GLU A 70 -8.90 20.92 -28.57
C GLU A 70 -9.85 19.86 -29.11
N LEU A 71 -9.38 18.62 -29.34
CA LEU A 71 -10.23 17.49 -29.74
C LEU A 71 -11.25 17.10 -28.66
N GLU A 72 -10.83 17.07 -27.38
CA GLU A 72 -11.74 16.85 -26.25
C GLU A 72 -12.77 17.99 -26.14
N ASN A 73 -12.39 19.24 -26.43
CA ASN A 73 -13.33 20.37 -26.45
C ASN A 73 -14.28 20.37 -27.67
N ASP A 74 -13.83 19.94 -28.84
CA ASP A 74 -14.67 19.83 -30.04
C ASP A 74 -15.64 18.64 -29.99
N GLU A 75 -15.22 17.51 -29.40
CA GLU A 75 -16.13 16.40 -29.07
C GLU A 75 -17.21 16.85 -28.07
N ASN A 76 -16.86 17.71 -27.10
CA ASN A 76 -17.84 18.33 -26.20
C ASN A 76 -18.76 19.33 -26.93
N LYS A 77 -18.26 20.09 -27.90
CA LYS A 77 -19.04 21.07 -28.68
C LYS A 77 -20.03 20.45 -29.65
N GLU A 78 -19.73 19.28 -30.21
CA GLU A 78 -20.68 18.53 -31.04
C GLU A 78 -21.85 17.96 -30.22
N LEU A 79 -21.65 17.66 -28.93
CA LEU A 79 -22.71 17.30 -27.99
C LEU A 79 -23.53 18.51 -27.51
N GLU A 80 -22.91 19.67 -27.29
CA GLU A 80 -23.59 20.91 -26.85
C GLU A 80 -24.56 21.50 -27.87
N ARG A 81 -24.41 21.17 -29.16
CA ARG A 81 -25.34 21.59 -30.22
C ARG A 81 -26.76 20.98 -30.08
N SER A 82 -26.97 20.11 -29.09
CA SER A 82 -28.27 19.47 -28.81
C SER A 82 -28.91 19.80 -27.45
N GLY A 83 -28.33 20.69 -26.64
CA GLY A 83 -29.02 21.09 -25.40
C GLY A 83 -28.31 22.17 -24.59
N GLU A 84 -28.94 23.34 -24.50
CA GLU A 84 -28.62 24.39 -23.53
C GLU A 84 -28.84 23.88 -22.09
N VAL A 85 -27.79 23.66 -21.29
CA VAL A 85 -27.97 23.58 -19.82
C VAL A 85 -26.79 24.20 -19.06
N ALA A 86 -27.14 24.90 -17.98
CA ALA A 86 -26.36 25.79 -17.13
C ALA A 86 -25.05 25.21 -16.51
N PRO A 87 -24.09 26.09 -16.13
CA PRO A 87 -22.73 25.73 -15.70
C PRO A 87 -22.60 24.91 -14.41
N ASP A 88 -23.68 24.74 -13.63
CA ASP A 88 -23.67 24.02 -12.32
C ASP A 88 -23.65 22.48 -12.46
N ILE A 89 -23.89 21.96 -13.68
CA ILE A 89 -23.93 20.51 -13.96
C ILE A 89 -22.54 19.96 -14.33
N HIS A 90 -21.60 20.83 -14.73
CA HIS A 90 -20.33 20.41 -15.32
C HIS A 90 -19.35 19.80 -14.31
N GLU A 91 -19.40 20.18 -13.03
CA GLU A 91 -18.61 19.54 -11.97
C GLU A 91 -19.12 18.12 -11.64
N HIS A 92 -20.44 17.91 -11.62
CA HIS A 92 -21.04 16.59 -11.40
C HIS A 92 -20.71 15.58 -12.51
N ILE A 93 -20.61 16.04 -13.77
CA ILE A 93 -20.24 15.17 -14.89
C ILE A 93 -18.79 14.68 -14.77
N LYS A 94 -17.85 15.52 -14.32
CA LYS A 94 -16.43 15.14 -14.17
C LYS A 94 -16.20 14.09 -13.07
N GLU A 95 -16.95 14.16 -11.96
CA GLU A 95 -16.87 13.14 -10.91
C GLU A 95 -17.58 11.83 -11.30
N SER A 96 -18.67 11.92 -12.07
CA SER A 96 -19.43 10.75 -12.53
C SER A 96 -18.62 9.83 -13.47
N ASN A 97 -17.76 10.40 -14.31
CA ASN A 97 -16.86 9.63 -15.20
C ASN A 97 -15.84 8.76 -14.44
N LYS A 98 -15.55 9.08 -13.17
CA LYS A 98 -14.60 8.31 -12.35
C LYS A 98 -15.13 6.93 -11.94
N PHE A 99 -16.45 6.74 -11.97
CA PHE A 99 -17.08 5.49 -11.56
C PHE A 99 -17.25 4.50 -12.71
N ILE A 100 -17.15 4.98 -13.96
CA ILE A 100 -17.33 4.16 -15.15
C ILE A 100 -16.21 3.11 -15.22
N GLY A 101 -16.59 1.86 -15.47
CA GLY A 101 -15.67 0.71 -15.52
C GLY A 101 -15.28 0.14 -14.16
N ARG A 102 -15.71 0.75 -13.04
CA ARG A 102 -15.47 0.18 -11.71
C ARG A 102 -16.43 -0.96 -11.41
N THR A 103 -15.92 -1.90 -10.61
CA THR A 103 -16.72 -3.02 -10.10
C THR A 103 -17.37 -2.61 -8.79
N CYS A 104 -18.67 -2.85 -8.69
CA CYS A 104 -19.46 -2.52 -7.52
C CYS A 104 -20.21 -3.74 -6.98
N SER A 105 -20.63 -3.62 -5.74
CA SER A 105 -21.51 -4.55 -5.05
C SER A 105 -22.80 -3.84 -4.68
N LEU A 106 -23.92 -4.51 -4.88
CA LEU A 106 -25.24 -3.97 -4.59
C LEU A 106 -26.16 -5.09 -4.08
N ASN A 107 -27.18 -4.71 -3.34
CA ASN A 107 -28.18 -5.65 -2.84
C ASN A 107 -29.35 -5.71 -3.83
N TYR A 108 -29.45 -6.81 -4.58
CA TYR A 108 -30.52 -7.08 -5.55
C TYR A 108 -31.28 -8.31 -5.10
N GLU A 109 -32.62 -8.23 -5.02
CA GLU A 109 -33.48 -9.36 -4.60
C GLU A 109 -33.05 -10.03 -3.28
N ASN A 110 -32.62 -9.23 -2.29
CA ASN A 110 -32.09 -9.69 -1.00
C ASN A 110 -30.79 -10.51 -1.08
N LYS A 111 -30.06 -10.43 -2.20
CA LYS A 111 -28.75 -11.03 -2.39
C LYS A 111 -27.73 -9.95 -2.75
N MET A 112 -26.51 -10.09 -2.23
CA MET A 112 -25.40 -9.26 -2.65
C MET A 112 -24.91 -9.74 -4.01
N VAL A 113 -25.14 -8.93 -5.04
CA VAL A 113 -24.67 -9.18 -6.39
C VAL A 113 -23.52 -8.23 -6.73
N TYR A 114 -22.71 -8.63 -7.71
CA TYR A 114 -21.60 -7.85 -8.21
C TYR A 114 -21.84 -7.47 -9.66
N GLY A 115 -21.45 -6.26 -10.03
CA GLY A 115 -21.64 -5.75 -11.38
C GLY A 115 -20.60 -4.71 -11.76
N LEU A 116 -20.59 -4.38 -13.05
CA LEU A 116 -19.76 -3.35 -13.65
C LEU A 116 -20.59 -2.11 -13.93
N ILE A 117 -20.09 -0.94 -13.53
CA ILE A 117 -20.73 0.35 -13.82
C ILE A 117 -20.43 0.69 -15.28
N GLU A 118 -21.45 0.62 -16.15
CA GLU A 118 -21.32 0.93 -17.57
C GLU A 118 -21.46 2.43 -17.83
N ASN A 119 -22.40 3.10 -17.17
CA ASN A 119 -22.69 4.51 -17.42
C ASN A 119 -23.36 5.19 -16.20
N VAL A 120 -23.35 6.52 -16.18
CA VAL A 120 -24.10 7.34 -15.22
C VAL A 120 -25.13 8.15 -15.98
N VAL A 121 -26.41 7.94 -15.68
CA VAL A 121 -27.53 8.63 -16.30
C VAL A 121 -28.11 9.60 -15.29
N ILE A 122 -28.21 10.87 -15.67
CA ILE A 122 -28.85 11.91 -14.86
C ILE A 122 -30.27 12.09 -15.41
N HIS A 123 -31.28 11.81 -14.59
CA HIS A 123 -32.69 12.02 -14.94
C HIS A 123 -33.36 12.89 -13.88
N ASN A 124 -33.92 14.04 -14.26
CA ASN A 124 -34.63 14.95 -13.35
C ASN A 124 -33.80 15.34 -12.10
N ASN A 125 -32.51 15.66 -12.26
CA ASN A 125 -31.54 15.92 -11.18
C ASN A 125 -31.27 14.74 -10.22
N ILE A 126 -31.68 13.52 -10.58
CA ILE A 126 -31.32 12.30 -9.85
C ILE A 126 -30.28 11.55 -10.67
N GLU A 127 -29.09 11.39 -10.08
CA GLU A 127 -28.03 10.56 -10.63
C GLU A 127 -28.37 9.07 -10.43
N GLN A 128 -28.36 8.31 -11.52
CA GLN A 128 -28.57 6.87 -11.53
C GLN A 128 -27.42 6.18 -12.27
N LEU A 129 -26.90 5.10 -11.69
CA LEU A 129 -25.84 4.30 -12.27
C LEU A 129 -26.46 3.16 -13.09
N LEU A 130 -26.06 3.04 -14.35
CA LEU A 130 -26.32 1.88 -15.19
C LEU A 130 -25.29 0.80 -14.85
N ILE A 131 -25.75 -0.28 -14.22
CA ILE A 131 -24.89 -1.37 -13.76
C ILE A 131 -25.25 -2.64 -14.50
N HIS A 132 -24.24 -3.30 -15.07
CA HIS A 132 -24.35 -4.64 -15.64
C HIS A 132 -24.03 -5.69 -14.58
N ILE A 133 -25.00 -6.53 -14.22
CA ILE A 133 -24.87 -7.57 -13.20
C ILE A 133 -24.21 -8.81 -13.81
N PHE A 134 -23.15 -9.34 -13.17
CA PHE A 134 -22.44 -10.53 -13.69
C PHE A 134 -23.23 -11.83 -13.59
N GLU A 135 -24.06 -12.00 -12.54
CA GLU A 135 -24.80 -13.26 -12.31
C GLU A 135 -25.94 -13.47 -13.33
N THR A 136 -26.69 -12.41 -13.66
CA THR A 136 -27.87 -12.49 -14.54
C THR A 136 -27.62 -11.91 -15.93
N ASN A 137 -26.49 -11.23 -16.15
CA ASN A 137 -26.20 -10.42 -17.34
C ASN A 137 -27.22 -9.30 -17.61
N ASP A 138 -28.05 -8.95 -16.63
CA ASP A 138 -29.02 -7.87 -16.74
C ASP A 138 -28.39 -6.50 -16.50
N ARG A 139 -29.06 -5.46 -17.00
CA ARG A 139 -28.70 -4.06 -16.78
C ARG A 139 -29.73 -3.39 -15.91
N ILE A 140 -29.28 -2.77 -14.83
CA ILE A 140 -30.14 -2.12 -13.84
C ILE A 140 -29.73 -0.66 -13.66
N MET A 141 -30.73 0.20 -13.42
CA MET A 141 -30.51 1.59 -13.04
C MET A 141 -30.69 1.74 -11.55
N ILE A 142 -29.63 2.09 -10.82
CA ILE A 142 -29.68 2.23 -9.36
C ILE A 142 -29.01 3.54 -8.93
N PRO A 143 -29.60 4.31 -8.00
CA PRO A 143 -28.94 5.49 -7.44
C PRO A 143 -27.61 5.13 -6.73
N PRO A 144 -26.58 6.00 -6.77
CA PRO A 144 -25.26 5.72 -6.21
C PRO A 144 -25.29 5.37 -4.71
N ASN A 145 -26.30 5.86 -3.96
CA ASN A 145 -26.47 5.58 -2.53
C ASN A 145 -26.65 4.10 -2.18
N TYR A 146 -27.15 3.28 -3.11
CA TYR A 146 -27.37 1.84 -2.90
C TYR A 146 -26.23 0.98 -3.44
N VAL A 147 -25.17 1.61 -3.93
CA VAL A 147 -24.06 0.97 -4.62
C VAL A 147 -22.81 1.12 -3.77
N GLN A 148 -22.19 -0.01 -3.44
CA GLN A 148 -20.94 -0.04 -2.71
C GLN A 148 -19.80 -0.39 -3.66
N LEU A 149 -18.90 0.56 -3.90
CA LEU A 149 -17.69 0.35 -4.69
C LEU A 149 -16.74 -0.63 -4.00
N ASN A 150 -16.11 -1.49 -4.80
CA ASN A 150 -15.11 -2.42 -4.28
C ASN A 150 -13.81 -1.69 -3.90
N GLU A 151 -13.12 -2.23 -2.90
CA GLU A 151 -11.78 -1.74 -2.51
C GLU A 151 -10.77 -2.07 -3.60
N VAL A 152 -10.02 -1.05 -4.04
CA VAL A 152 -8.93 -1.19 -5.02
C VAL A 152 -7.73 -1.85 -4.34
N LEU A 153 -7.22 -2.94 -4.91
CA LEU A 153 -6.01 -3.56 -4.42
C LEU A 153 -4.76 -2.84 -4.95
N ASN A 154 -3.97 -2.24 -4.05
CA ASN A 154 -2.70 -1.62 -4.38
C ASN A 154 -1.55 -2.63 -4.46
N GLU A 155 -0.54 -2.36 -5.31
CA GLU A 155 0.65 -3.21 -5.48
C GLU A 155 1.38 -3.50 -4.16
N SER A 156 1.39 -2.55 -3.21
CA SER A 156 2.05 -2.73 -1.91
C SER A 156 1.50 -3.94 -1.13
N ALA A 157 0.22 -4.26 -1.30
CA ALA A 157 -0.44 -5.37 -0.61
C ALA A 157 -0.06 -6.76 -1.18
N LEU A 158 0.52 -6.82 -2.38
CA LEU A 158 1.00 -8.07 -2.98
C LEU A 158 2.26 -8.62 -2.29
N LYS A 159 3.04 -7.75 -1.63
CA LYS A 159 4.28 -8.15 -0.96
C LYS A 159 4.03 -8.97 0.31
N GLU A 160 2.81 -8.96 0.81
CA GLU A 160 2.41 -9.74 1.96
C GLU A 160 2.05 -11.17 1.53
N ASN A 161 2.40 -12.17 2.34
CA ASN A 161 2.04 -13.58 2.15
C ASN A 161 0.53 -13.80 2.39
N ASN A 162 -0.28 -13.13 1.59
CA ASN A 162 -1.72 -13.08 1.62
C ASN A 162 -2.27 -14.01 0.54
N GLN A 163 -3.43 -14.58 0.84
CA GLN A 163 -4.21 -15.32 -0.15
C GLN A 163 -5.15 -14.33 -0.84
N PHE A 164 -5.27 -14.41 -2.15
CA PHE A 164 -6.11 -13.52 -2.94
C PHE A 164 -7.33 -14.27 -3.44
N GLN A 165 -8.40 -13.51 -3.64
CA GLN A 165 -9.60 -13.95 -4.33
C GLN A 165 -9.90 -12.98 -5.45
N ALA A 166 -10.37 -13.51 -6.57
CA ALA A 166 -10.80 -12.71 -7.70
C ALA A 166 -12.25 -13.00 -8.05
N LEU A 167 -12.93 -11.96 -8.54
CA LEU A 167 -14.30 -12.04 -9.02
C LEU A 167 -14.32 -12.63 -10.44
N TYR A 168 -15.07 -13.72 -10.61
CA TYR A 168 -15.25 -14.35 -11.91
C TYR A 168 -16.46 -13.75 -12.64
N LYS A 169 -16.22 -13.22 -13.84
CA LYS A 169 -17.22 -12.45 -14.61
C LYS A 169 -18.46 -13.25 -15.03
N LYS A 170 -18.36 -14.57 -15.18
CA LYS A 170 -19.50 -15.39 -15.65
C LYS A 170 -20.55 -15.65 -14.57
N ASP A 171 -20.11 -15.82 -13.33
CA ASP A 171 -20.99 -16.25 -12.24
C ASP A 171 -21.13 -15.16 -11.17
N GLY A 172 -20.33 -14.08 -11.23
CA GLY A 172 -20.26 -13.05 -10.20
C GLY A 172 -19.73 -13.55 -8.85
N GLN A 173 -19.05 -14.71 -8.81
CA GLN A 173 -18.55 -15.32 -7.58
C GLN A 173 -17.04 -15.11 -7.37
N TRP A 174 -16.62 -15.14 -6.11
CA TRP A 174 -15.22 -14.97 -5.72
C TRP A 174 -14.51 -16.32 -5.62
N TYR A 175 -13.46 -16.50 -6.41
CA TYR A 175 -12.63 -17.71 -6.41
C TYR A 175 -11.22 -17.43 -5.90
N ASP A 176 -10.61 -18.43 -5.27
CA ASP A 176 -9.23 -18.33 -4.81
C ASP A 176 -8.28 -18.25 -6.02
N CYS A 177 -7.34 -17.29 -6.00
CA CYS A 177 -6.44 -17.05 -7.11
C CYS A 177 -5.01 -16.73 -6.65
N ILE A 178 -4.08 -16.84 -7.58
CA ILE A 178 -2.67 -16.47 -7.42
C ILE A 178 -2.37 -15.34 -8.41
N ILE A 179 -1.89 -14.21 -7.91
CA ILE A 179 -1.47 -13.08 -8.75
C ILE A 179 -0.06 -13.38 -9.27
N SER A 180 0.11 -13.37 -10.58
CA SER A 180 1.39 -13.67 -11.26
C SER A 180 2.12 -12.40 -11.69
N LYS A 181 1.41 -11.44 -12.28
CA LYS A 181 1.99 -10.20 -12.81
C LYS A 181 1.06 -9.01 -12.57
N TYR A 182 1.63 -7.82 -12.53
CA TYR A 182 0.92 -6.54 -12.45
C TYR A 182 1.21 -5.74 -13.71
N LYS A 183 0.18 -5.08 -14.26
CA LYS A 183 0.25 -4.23 -15.45
C LYS A 183 -0.63 -3.00 -15.23
N GLY A 184 -0.06 -1.94 -14.63
CA GLY A 184 -0.77 -0.68 -14.40
C GLY A 184 -2.05 -0.91 -13.58
N ASP A 185 -3.22 -0.89 -14.21
CA ASP A 185 -4.50 -1.05 -13.50
C ASP A 185 -5.05 -2.49 -13.49
N SER A 186 -4.26 -3.47 -13.94
CA SER A 186 -4.71 -4.86 -14.06
C SER A 186 -3.71 -5.86 -13.48
N PHE A 187 -4.24 -6.93 -12.90
CA PHE A 187 -3.49 -8.09 -12.41
C PHE A 187 -3.70 -9.30 -13.32
N LEU A 188 -2.61 -9.99 -13.67
CA LEU A 188 -2.68 -11.32 -14.23
C LEU A 188 -2.86 -12.31 -13.09
N ILE A 189 -4.04 -12.89 -12.99
CA ILE A 189 -4.37 -13.90 -11.98
C ILE A 189 -4.44 -15.28 -12.60
N THR A 190 -4.21 -16.31 -11.79
CA THR A 190 -4.47 -17.72 -12.11
C THR A 190 -5.41 -18.29 -11.07
N TYR A 191 -6.56 -18.81 -11.49
CA TYR A 191 -7.55 -19.40 -10.59
C TYR A 191 -7.06 -20.76 -10.07
N ILE A 192 -7.13 -20.96 -8.76
CA ILE A 192 -6.71 -22.21 -8.12
C ILE A 192 -7.76 -23.29 -8.42
N GLY A 193 -7.33 -24.40 -9.02
CA GLY A 193 -8.17 -25.56 -9.33
C GLY A 193 -8.66 -25.62 -10.78
N TYR A 194 -8.69 -24.49 -11.49
CA TYR A 194 -9.15 -24.43 -12.88
C TYR A 194 -8.03 -24.18 -13.90
N ASN A 195 -6.81 -23.85 -13.44
CA ASN A 195 -5.64 -23.50 -14.28
C ASN A 195 -5.94 -22.47 -15.39
N ASN A 196 -6.98 -21.65 -15.19
CA ASN A 196 -7.32 -20.56 -16.09
C ASN A 196 -6.65 -19.28 -15.61
N SER A 197 -6.03 -18.54 -16.52
CA SER A 197 -5.39 -17.26 -16.23
C SER A 197 -6.12 -16.13 -16.95
N GLU A 198 -6.41 -15.05 -16.24
CA GLU A 198 -7.15 -13.90 -16.76
C GLU A 198 -6.51 -12.59 -16.30
N TYR A 199 -6.61 -11.56 -17.12
CA TYR A 199 -6.34 -10.18 -16.68
C TYR A 199 -7.60 -9.59 -16.09
N VAL A 200 -7.52 -9.23 -14.81
CA VAL A 200 -8.63 -8.62 -14.07
C VAL A 200 -8.20 -7.26 -13.52
N SER A 201 -9.15 -6.34 -13.40
CA SER A 201 -8.89 -5.02 -12.83
C SER A 201 -8.54 -5.13 -11.34
N THR A 202 -7.84 -4.13 -10.81
CA THR A 202 -7.49 -4.00 -9.39
C THR A 202 -8.71 -4.08 -8.44
N ASP A 203 -9.87 -3.63 -8.90
CA ASP A 203 -11.16 -3.63 -8.16
C ASP A 203 -11.84 -5.02 -8.12
N GLN A 204 -11.37 -5.96 -8.94
CA GLN A 204 -11.90 -7.31 -9.05
C GLN A 204 -11.10 -8.32 -8.24
N VAL A 205 -10.09 -7.86 -7.49
CA VAL A 205 -9.23 -8.69 -6.65
C VAL A 205 -9.29 -8.20 -5.21
N ARG A 206 -9.42 -9.13 -4.27
CA ARG A 206 -9.42 -8.82 -2.83
C ARG A 206 -8.54 -9.76 -2.03
N ILE A 207 -8.12 -9.29 -0.87
CA ILE A 207 -7.40 -10.12 0.10
C ILE A 207 -8.40 -11.03 0.81
N LYS A 208 -8.13 -12.33 0.82
CA LYS A 208 -8.92 -13.31 1.57
C LYS A 208 -8.78 -13.05 3.06
N LYS A 209 -9.88 -12.61 3.69
CA LYS A 209 -9.92 -12.40 5.14
C LYS A 209 -9.65 -13.73 5.85
N LYS A 210 -8.55 -13.79 6.60
CA LYS A 210 -8.23 -14.95 7.46
C LYS A 210 -9.37 -15.09 8.48
N LYS A 211 -10.05 -16.24 8.50
CA LYS A 211 -11.11 -16.50 9.49
C LYS A 211 -10.50 -16.35 10.89
N LYS A 212 -10.97 -15.34 11.65
CA LYS A 212 -10.58 -15.17 13.05
C LYS A 212 -11.03 -16.43 13.79
N ILE A 213 -10.07 -17.24 14.22
CA ILE A 213 -10.37 -18.46 14.96
C ILE A 213 -10.85 -18.00 16.33
N LYS A 214 -12.09 -18.30 16.69
CA LYS A 214 -12.62 -17.92 18.00
C LYS A 214 -11.78 -18.61 19.08
N GLU A 215 -11.37 -17.84 20.08
CA GLU A 215 -10.70 -18.38 21.26
C GLU A 215 -11.75 -18.76 22.29
N ILE A 216 -11.74 -20.01 22.74
CA ILE A 216 -12.59 -20.47 23.83
C ILE A 216 -11.76 -20.57 25.12
N ILE A 217 -12.37 -20.19 26.25
CA ILE A 217 -11.77 -20.36 27.57
C ILE A 217 -12.19 -21.75 28.08
N THR A 218 -11.22 -22.63 28.30
CA THR A 218 -11.52 -23.94 28.92
C THR A 218 -11.88 -23.76 30.40
N PRO A 219 -12.62 -24.69 31.05
CA PRO A 219 -12.97 -24.60 32.47
C PRO A 219 -11.76 -24.41 33.40
N ALA A 220 -10.58 -24.86 32.99
CA ALA A 220 -9.31 -24.66 33.68
C ALA A 220 -8.65 -23.29 33.40
N GLY A 221 -9.35 -22.34 32.77
CA GLY A 221 -8.90 -20.97 32.52
C GLY A 221 -7.98 -20.76 31.30
N TYR A 222 -7.57 -21.81 30.59
CA TYR A 222 -6.68 -21.68 29.42
C TYR A 222 -7.42 -21.23 28.17
N LYS A 223 -6.80 -20.33 27.39
CA LYS A 223 -7.31 -19.82 26.11
C LYS A 223 -6.94 -20.78 24.99
N LEU A 224 -7.90 -21.44 24.36
CA LEU A 224 -7.66 -22.38 23.27
C LEU A 224 -8.40 -21.97 21.99
N PRO A 225 -7.74 -21.95 20.82
CA PRO A 225 -8.44 -21.69 19.57
C PRO A 225 -9.39 -22.83 19.20
N GLU A 226 -10.56 -22.49 18.67
CA GLU A 226 -11.63 -23.42 18.27
C GLU A 226 -11.13 -24.53 17.32
N ASN A 227 -10.21 -24.22 16.41
CA ASN A 227 -9.63 -25.18 15.46
C ASN A 227 -8.83 -26.32 16.12
N LEU A 228 -8.40 -26.15 17.37
CA LEU A 228 -7.69 -27.19 18.14
C LEU A 228 -8.62 -28.05 19.00
N ILE A 229 -9.92 -27.78 18.99
CA ILE A 229 -10.92 -28.66 19.62
C ILE A 229 -11.02 -29.94 18.79
N ILE A 230 -10.98 -31.06 19.49
CA ILE A 230 -11.15 -32.38 18.90
C ILE A 230 -12.65 -32.60 18.74
N LYS A 231 -13.10 -32.79 17.49
CA LYS A 231 -14.48 -33.20 17.19
C LYS A 231 -14.56 -34.72 17.11
N GLU A 232 -15.74 -35.29 17.36
CA GLU A 232 -15.93 -36.74 17.39
C GLU A 232 -15.69 -37.39 16.03
N GLY A 233 -16.07 -36.72 14.93
CA GLY A 233 -15.85 -37.19 13.55
C GLY A 233 -14.41 -37.06 13.00
N ASP A 234 -13.45 -36.51 13.75
CA ASP A 234 -12.08 -36.34 13.24
C ASP A 234 -11.31 -37.67 13.14
N SER A 235 -10.47 -37.82 12.11
CA SER A 235 -9.54 -38.97 11.97
C SER A 235 -8.54 -39.05 13.13
N LEU A 236 -8.14 -40.27 13.51
CA LEU A 236 -7.20 -40.53 14.61
C LEU A 236 -5.89 -39.72 14.49
N LYS A 237 -5.35 -39.59 13.28
CA LYS A 237 -4.13 -38.81 13.00
C LYS A 237 -4.33 -37.32 13.32
N VAL A 238 -5.47 -36.77 12.94
CA VAL A 238 -5.85 -35.37 13.21
C VAL A 238 -6.07 -35.15 14.71
N LYS A 239 -6.73 -36.09 15.39
CA LYS A 239 -6.97 -36.06 16.84
C LYS A 239 -5.65 -36.02 17.62
N MET A 240 -4.69 -36.88 17.28
CA MET A 240 -3.38 -36.90 17.95
C MET A 240 -2.58 -35.62 17.70
N ALA A 241 -2.58 -35.12 16.46
CA ALA A 241 -1.90 -33.86 16.12
C ALA A 241 -2.49 -32.67 16.88
N LYS A 242 -3.83 -32.54 16.93
CA LYS A 242 -4.53 -31.52 17.71
C LYS A 242 -4.23 -31.66 19.21
N LYS A 243 -4.26 -32.88 19.76
CA LYS A 243 -3.93 -33.16 21.17
C LYS A 243 -2.51 -32.69 21.52
N LYS A 244 -1.51 -33.01 20.68
CA LYS A 244 -0.12 -32.60 20.87
C LYS A 244 0.01 -31.08 20.87
N LYS A 245 -0.59 -30.40 19.89
CA LYS A 245 -0.60 -28.93 19.79
C LYS A 245 -1.28 -28.27 21.01
N ARG A 246 -2.39 -28.83 21.48
CA ARG A 246 -3.11 -28.36 22.67
C ARG A 246 -2.26 -28.47 23.94
N ILE A 247 -1.57 -29.59 24.14
CA ILE A 247 -0.71 -29.80 25.33
C ILE A 247 0.45 -28.80 25.30
N ALA A 248 1.12 -28.64 24.15
CA ALA A 248 2.20 -27.67 24.00
C ALA A 248 1.74 -26.23 24.28
N LEU A 249 0.58 -25.84 23.76
CA LEU A 249 0.02 -24.50 23.99
C LEU A 249 -0.36 -24.27 25.46
N LYS A 250 -1.00 -25.26 26.12
CA LYS A 250 -1.31 -25.18 27.55
C LYS A 250 -0.05 -25.10 28.41
N LYS A 251 1.01 -25.86 28.06
CA LYS A 251 2.30 -25.78 28.75
C LYS A 251 2.90 -24.39 28.62
N LYS A 252 2.94 -23.83 27.40
CA LYS A 252 3.44 -22.47 27.16
C LYS A 252 2.67 -21.42 27.97
N GLN A 253 1.33 -21.49 28.01
CA GLN A 253 0.53 -20.58 28.82
C GLN A 253 0.81 -20.72 30.32
N LYS A 254 1.04 -21.94 30.81
CA LYS A 254 1.42 -22.19 32.20
C LYS A 254 2.78 -21.55 32.51
N ASP A 255 3.78 -21.74 31.64
CA ASP A 255 5.11 -21.19 31.82
C ASP A 255 5.07 -19.65 31.78
N GLU A 256 4.30 -19.05 30.87
CA GLU A 256 4.08 -17.58 30.82
C GLU A 256 3.42 -17.02 32.09
N ILE A 257 2.49 -17.77 32.70
CA ILE A 257 1.87 -17.38 33.97
C ILE A 257 2.93 -17.42 35.09
N MET A 258 3.72 -18.50 35.16
CA MET A 258 4.82 -18.64 36.13
C MET A 258 5.87 -17.54 36.00
N ASP A 259 6.28 -17.20 34.78
CA ASP A 259 7.26 -16.15 34.51
C ASP A 259 6.73 -14.76 34.92
N LYS A 260 5.44 -14.51 34.68
CA LYS A 260 4.78 -13.27 35.15
C LYS A 260 4.76 -13.21 36.67
N GLU A 261 4.41 -14.29 37.35
CA GLU A 261 4.45 -14.36 38.81
C GLU A 261 5.86 -14.13 39.35
N PHE A 262 6.88 -14.76 38.76
CA PHE A 262 8.27 -14.59 39.14
C PHE A 262 8.74 -13.14 38.91
N SER A 263 8.44 -12.56 37.75
CA SER A 263 8.76 -11.16 37.43
C SER A 263 8.09 -10.21 38.42
N ASN A 264 6.82 -10.44 38.75
CA ASN A 264 6.09 -9.63 39.73
C ASN A 264 6.69 -9.76 41.14
N LYS A 265 7.03 -10.97 41.59
CA LYS A 265 7.72 -11.19 42.86
C LYS A 265 9.10 -10.51 42.88
N SER A 266 9.85 -10.58 41.79
CA SER A 266 11.15 -9.91 41.65
C SER A 266 11.02 -8.37 41.71
N LYS A 267 10.02 -7.80 41.01
CA LYS A 267 9.70 -6.36 41.07
C LYS A 267 9.31 -5.93 42.48
N GLN A 268 8.45 -6.71 43.14
CA GLN A 268 8.08 -6.47 44.53
C GLN A 268 9.33 -6.47 45.42
N TRP A 269 10.17 -7.50 45.33
CA TRP A 269 11.39 -7.60 46.12
C TRP A 269 12.35 -6.42 45.88
N ARG A 270 12.56 -6.01 44.62
CA ARG A 270 13.34 -4.79 44.28
C ARG A 270 12.77 -3.54 44.94
N SER A 271 11.45 -3.34 44.86
CA SER A 271 10.79 -2.18 45.48
C SER A 271 10.89 -2.19 47.02
N PHE A 272 10.81 -3.36 47.65
CA PHE A 272 11.06 -3.51 49.08
C PHE A 272 12.50 -3.20 49.45
N HIS A 273 13.46 -3.64 48.63
CA HIS A 273 14.88 -3.37 48.84
C HIS A 273 15.22 -1.89 48.67
N GLU A 274 14.73 -1.23 47.64
CA GLU A 274 14.87 0.23 47.46
C GLU A 274 14.23 1.02 48.60
N LYS A 275 13.06 0.58 49.09
CA LYS A 275 12.39 1.19 50.25
C LYS A 275 13.17 0.99 51.55
N ALA A 276 13.87 -0.14 51.70
CA ALA A 276 14.77 -0.37 52.84
C ALA A 276 16.04 0.50 52.76
N ILE A 277 16.67 0.61 51.58
CA ILE A 277 17.84 1.47 51.35
C ILE A 277 17.49 2.95 51.57
N SER A 278 16.33 3.42 51.08
CA SER A 278 15.92 4.81 51.28
C SER A 278 15.63 5.14 52.75
N LYS A 279 15.04 4.20 53.51
CA LYS A 279 14.86 4.35 54.97
C LYS A 279 16.19 4.40 55.74
N SER A 280 17.19 3.60 55.35
CA SER A 280 18.50 3.64 56.00
C SER A 280 19.30 4.89 55.66
N LYS A 281 19.18 5.40 54.43
CA LYS A 281 19.75 6.72 54.06
C LYS A 281 19.14 7.86 54.86
N HIS A 282 17.83 7.84 55.13
CA HIS A 282 17.18 8.84 55.98
C HIS A 282 17.73 8.83 57.43
N LEU A 283 18.01 7.64 57.98
CA LEU A 283 18.59 7.49 59.33
C LEU A 283 20.06 7.93 59.43
N LEU A 284 20.81 7.86 58.32
CA LEU A 284 22.22 8.31 58.27
C LEU A 284 22.38 9.82 58.03
N VAL A 285 21.33 10.51 57.58
CA VAL A 285 21.35 11.97 57.36
C VAL A 285 21.00 12.75 58.63
N SER A 286 20.36 12.13 59.63
CA SER A 286 19.99 12.80 60.90
C SER A 286 21.13 13.02 61.90
N THR A 287 22.35 12.51 61.65
CA THR A 287 23.49 12.67 62.58
C THR A 287 24.72 13.37 61.99
N LYS A 288 24.63 13.99 60.80
CA LYS A 288 25.69 14.86 60.29
C LYS A 288 25.26 16.33 60.29
N ARG A 289 25.32 16.97 61.47
CA ARG A 289 25.65 18.39 61.53
C ARG A 289 27.15 18.51 61.25
N VAL A 290 27.41 18.94 60.02
CA VAL A 290 28.56 19.70 59.50
C VAL A 290 29.74 19.86 60.47
N GLU A 291 30.83 19.17 60.17
CA GLU A 291 32.16 19.81 60.19
C GLU A 291 32.84 19.55 58.84
N ASN A 292 33.22 20.66 58.22
CA ASN A 292 34.03 20.76 57.03
C ASN A 292 35.41 20.17 57.30
N ILE A 293 35.78 19.10 56.59
CA ILE A 293 37.19 18.81 56.31
C ILE A 293 37.28 18.46 54.84
N GLU A 294 37.82 19.42 54.08
CA GLU A 294 38.42 19.17 52.77
C GLU A 294 39.41 18.01 52.90
N ASN A 295 39.25 16.96 52.09
CA ASN A 295 40.42 16.17 51.74
C ASN A 295 40.31 15.60 50.33
N LYS A 296 41.37 15.90 49.60
CA LYS A 296 41.61 15.67 48.18
C LYS A 296 41.65 14.18 47.84
N ASN A 297 41.20 13.91 46.61
CA ASN A 297 41.62 12.83 45.71
C ASN A 297 42.41 11.67 46.31
N ASN A 298 41.81 10.48 46.29
CA ASN A 298 42.54 9.27 45.95
C ASN A 298 41.61 8.29 45.21
N GLN A 299 41.82 8.20 43.89
CA GLN A 299 41.33 7.10 43.07
C GLN A 299 42.02 5.82 43.54
N SER A 300 41.32 5.00 44.32
CA SER A 300 41.75 3.63 44.61
C SER A 300 41.09 2.69 43.59
N ASN A 301 41.90 2.24 42.64
CA ASN A 301 41.58 1.13 41.75
C ASN A 301 41.46 -0.16 42.58
N PHE A 302 40.22 -0.56 42.88
CA PHE A 302 39.94 -1.91 43.38
C PHE A 302 39.71 -2.85 42.18
N ASN A 303 40.78 -3.51 41.75
CA ASN A 303 40.69 -4.69 40.88
C ASN A 303 40.07 -5.85 41.67
N ILE A 304 38.81 -6.18 41.38
CA ILE A 304 38.17 -7.40 41.87
C ILE A 304 38.78 -8.58 41.08
N ARG A 305 39.74 -9.25 41.71
CA ARG A 305 40.33 -10.51 41.24
C ARG A 305 39.25 -11.58 41.23
N ARG A 306 38.85 -12.07 40.05
CA ARG A 306 38.06 -13.31 39.92
C ARG A 306 38.89 -14.45 40.51
N LYS A 307 38.38 -15.12 41.54
CA LYS A 307 38.84 -16.46 41.91
C LYS A 307 38.02 -17.47 41.13
N PHE A 308 38.56 -17.90 40.00
CA PHE A 308 38.30 -19.22 39.44
C PHE A 308 39.68 -19.84 39.26
N ASP A 309 39.94 -20.90 40.01
CA ASP A 309 40.74 -22.05 39.58
C ASP A 309 40.48 -23.14 40.64
N TYR A 310 39.66 -24.11 40.24
CA TYR A 310 39.50 -25.40 40.90
C TYR A 310 40.66 -26.25 40.35
N ASN A 311 41.58 -26.62 41.24
CA ASN A 311 42.71 -27.46 40.93
C ASN A 311 42.28 -28.91 41.16
N ASP A 312 41.80 -29.59 40.12
CA ASP A 312 41.68 -31.05 40.11
C ASP A 312 43.04 -31.62 39.69
N ASN A 313 43.77 -32.11 40.69
CA ASN A 313 44.82 -33.11 40.54
C ASN A 313 45.00 -33.76 41.90
N GLU A 314 44.25 -34.83 42.13
CA GLU A 314 44.68 -35.91 43.02
C GLU A 314 44.63 -37.23 42.23
N GLU A 315 45.77 -37.91 42.34
CA GLU A 315 46.25 -39.22 41.90
C GLU A 315 45.25 -40.31 41.50
#